data_AF-A0AA38M0D2-F1
#
_entry.id   AF-A0AA38M0D2-F1
#
_cell.length_a   1.000
_cell.length_b   1.000
_cell.length_c   1.000
_cell.angle_alpha   90.00
_cell.angle_beta   90.00
_cell.angle_gamma   90.00
#
_symmetry.space_group_name_H-M   'P 1'
#
loop_
_entity.id
_entity.type
_entity.pdbx_description
1 polymer ?
#
loop_
_entity_poly.entity_id
_entity_poly.type
_entity_poly.pdbx_seq_one_letter_code
_entity_poly.pdbx_strand_id
1 'polypeptide(L)'
;MVNFTNSERADMVMLYGVADGNSSLACELWIERFPNRAIPCARTFTSVVQHLRDHGTFEPQTHERGRGRTERILQADEHILEHVEDLQLKLGFHSL
;
A
#
# COMPACT_ATOMS: atom_id res chain seq x y z
N MET A 1 5.55 -13.51 -3.36
CA MET A 1 6.13 -12.53 -4.29
C MET A 1 7.50 -12.17 -3.75
N VAL A 2 8.55 -12.15 -4.58
CA VAL A 2 9.92 -11.86 -4.11
C VAL A 2 9.97 -10.43 -3.58
N ASN A 3 10.51 -10.24 -2.39
CA ASN A 3 10.70 -8.92 -1.80
C ASN A 3 12.07 -8.39 -2.22
N PHE A 4 12.06 -7.48 -3.19
CA PHE A 4 13.24 -6.73 -3.60
C PHE A 4 13.51 -5.58 -2.62
N THR A 5 14.78 -5.35 -2.33
CA THR A 5 15.24 -4.21 -1.53
C THR A 5 15.03 -2.89 -2.28
N ASN A 6 15.08 -1.75 -1.58
CA ASN A 6 14.98 -0.44 -2.23
C ASN A 6 16.13 -0.17 -3.21
N SER A 7 17.32 -0.73 -2.95
CA SER A 7 18.46 -0.68 -3.88
C SER A 7 18.17 -1.45 -5.17
N GLU A 8 17.66 -2.68 -5.05
CA GLU A 8 17.27 -3.48 -6.21
C GLU A 8 16.12 -2.83 -7.00
N ARG A 9 15.15 -2.22 -6.31
CA ARG A 9 14.07 -1.48 -6.96
C ARG A 9 14.59 -0.24 -7.71
N ALA A 10 15.56 0.47 -7.17
CA ALA A 10 16.22 1.57 -7.86
C ALA A 10 16.94 1.08 -9.13
N ASP A 11 17.68 -0.03 -9.05
CA ASP A 11 18.31 -0.65 -10.21
C ASP A 11 17.27 -1.05 -11.29
N MET A 12 16.10 -1.55 -10.87
CA MET A 12 14.99 -1.87 -11.80
C MET A 12 14.48 -0.62 -12.52
N VAL A 13 14.31 0.50 -11.83
CA VAL A 13 13.87 1.77 -12.44
C VAL A 13 14.87 2.23 -13.49
N MET A 14 16.17 2.15 -13.17
CA MET A 14 17.24 2.54 -14.09
C MET A 14 17.25 1.66 -15.35
N LEU A 15 17.16 0.33 -15.19
CA LEU A 15 17.12 -0.59 -16.33
C LEU A 15 15.84 -0.46 -17.16
N TYR A 16 14.70 -0.20 -16.51
CA TYR A 16 13.45 0.07 -17.22
C TYR A 16 13.52 1.36 -18.05
N GLY A 17 14.24 2.37 -17.54
CA GLY A 17 14.55 3.59 -18.29
C GLY A 17 15.49 3.35 -19.47
N VAL A 18 16.56 2.56 -19.28
CA VAL A 18 17.48 2.16 -20.37
C VAL A 18 16.74 1.38 -21.47
N ALA A 19 15.78 0.55 -21.07
CA ALA A 19 14.94 -0.22 -21.99
C ALA A 19 13.80 0.59 -22.62
N ASP A 20 13.77 1.92 -22.47
CA ASP A 20 12.71 2.82 -22.98
C ASP A 20 11.29 2.34 -22.62
N GLY A 21 11.11 1.86 -21.38
CA GLY A 21 9.84 1.36 -20.89
C GLY A 21 9.49 -0.07 -21.34
N ASN A 22 10.37 -0.78 -22.05
CA ASN A 22 10.18 -2.18 -22.39
C ASN A 22 10.57 -3.09 -21.21
N SER A 23 9.57 -3.72 -20.58
CA SER A 23 9.76 -4.56 -19.40
C SER A 23 10.41 -5.91 -19.69
N SER A 24 10.23 -6.47 -20.89
CA SER A 24 10.89 -7.72 -21.30
C SER A 24 12.39 -7.49 -21.48
N LEU A 25 12.75 -6.42 -22.19
CA LEU A 25 14.15 -6.04 -22.37
C LEU A 25 14.81 -5.67 -21.02
N ALA A 26 14.11 -4.96 -20.14
CA ALA A 26 14.61 -4.67 -18.79
C ALA A 26 14.90 -5.95 -17.97
N CYS A 27 14.08 -6.99 -18.16
CA CYS A 27 14.30 -8.30 -17.53
C CYS A 27 15.56 -8.99 -18.07
N GLU A 28 15.79 -8.96 -19.38
CA GLU A 28 17.00 -9.51 -20.00
C GLU A 28 18.25 -8.78 -19.49
N LEU A 29 18.23 -7.44 -19.49
CA LEU A 29 19.31 -6.61 -18.97
C LEU A 29 19.59 -6.87 -17.47
N TRP A 30 18.55 -7.17 -16.68
CA TRP A 30 18.72 -7.51 -15.28
C TRP A 30 19.48 -8.83 -15.10
N ILE A 31 19.15 -9.86 -15.87
CA ILE A 31 19.81 -11.16 -15.83
C ILE A 31 21.28 -11.02 -16.22
N GLU A 32 21.56 -10.24 -17.27
CA GLU A 32 22.93 -9.97 -17.74
C GLU A 32 23.75 -9.21 -16.69
N ARG A 33 23.17 -8.17 -16.09
CA ARG A 33 23.89 -7.26 -15.18
C ARG A 33 24.03 -7.80 -13.76
N PHE A 34 23.07 -8.61 -13.30
CA PHE A 34 23.00 -9.09 -11.92
C PHE A 34 22.80 -10.61 -11.85
N PRO A 35 23.76 -11.42 -12.32
CA PRO A 35 23.59 -12.87 -12.45
C PRO A 35 23.38 -13.61 -11.12
N ASN A 36 23.79 -13.01 -9.99
CA ASN A 36 23.67 -13.60 -8.65
C ASN A 36 22.45 -13.09 -7.86
N ARG A 37 21.55 -12.31 -8.46
CA ARG A 37 20.35 -11.78 -7.80
C ARG A 37 19.10 -12.55 -8.22
N ALA A 38 18.05 -12.44 -7.40
CA ALA A 38 16.74 -12.96 -7.76
C ALA A 38 16.24 -12.29 -9.06
N ILE A 39 15.66 -13.09 -9.95
CA ILE A 39 15.18 -12.61 -11.25
C ILE A 39 13.75 -12.07 -11.08
N PRO A 40 13.51 -10.76 -11.28
CA PRO A 40 12.16 -10.21 -11.35
C PRO A 40 11.46 -10.66 -12.62
N CYS A 41 10.13 -10.81 -12.57
CA CYS A 41 9.35 -10.91 -13.80
C CYS A 41 9.21 -9.52 -14.45
N ALA A 42 8.93 -9.48 -15.76
CA ALA A 42 8.75 -8.25 -16.52
C ALA A 42 7.75 -7.27 -15.86
N ARG A 43 6.64 -7.78 -15.31
CA ARG A 43 5.62 -6.96 -14.64
C ARG A 43 6.16 -6.23 -13.40
N THR A 44 7.17 -6.76 -12.73
CA THR A 44 7.76 -6.13 -11.55
C THR A 44 8.37 -4.77 -11.89
N PHE A 45 9.05 -4.63 -13.03
CA PHE A 45 9.63 -3.35 -13.47
C PHE A 45 8.55 -2.27 -13.62
N THR A 46 7.47 -2.59 -14.35
CA THR A 46 6.34 -1.68 -14.54
C THR A 46 5.68 -1.34 -13.21
N SER A 47 5.49 -2.33 -12.33
CA SER A 47 4.88 -2.11 -11.01
C SER A 47 5.73 -1.20 -10.12
N VAL A 48 7.05 -1.36 -10.14
CA VAL A 48 7.98 -0.56 -9.32
C VAL A 48 7.97 0.90 -9.77
N VAL A 49 8.01 1.15 -11.08
CA VAL A 49 7.97 2.49 -11.65
C VAL A 49 6.62 3.15 -11.45
N GLN A 50 5.52 2.40 -11.61
CA GLN A 50 4.18 2.90 -11.37
C GLN A 50 3.98 3.28 -9.90
N HIS A 51 4.41 2.42 -8.98
CA HIS A 51 4.35 2.69 -7.54
C HIS A 51 5.13 3.96 -7.16
N LEU A 52 6.30 4.20 -7.77
CA LEU A 52 7.03 5.46 -7.60
C LEU A 52 6.27 6.68 -8.15
N ARG A 53 5.63 6.57 -9.31
CA ARG A 53 4.83 7.67 -9.88
C ARG A 53 3.64 8.02 -9.00
N ASP A 54 2.99 7.01 -8.44
CA ASP A 54 1.77 7.17 -7.65
C ASP A 54 2.06 7.67 -6.23
N HIS A 55 3.16 7.20 -5.62
CA HIS A 55 3.41 7.40 -4.19
C HIS A 55 4.74 8.10 -3.86
N GLY A 56 5.64 8.27 -4.83
CA GLY A 56 6.94 8.94 -4.63
C GLY A 56 7.95 8.15 -3.78
N THR A 57 7.62 6.93 -3.34
CA THR A 57 8.47 6.09 -2.49
C THR A 57 8.35 4.62 -2.86
N PHE A 58 9.37 3.80 -2.58
CA PHE A 58 9.29 2.33 -2.69
C PHE A 58 8.63 1.65 -1.49
N GLU A 59 8.42 2.39 -0.41
CA GLU A 59 7.76 1.85 0.78
C GLU A 59 6.30 1.52 0.47
N PRO A 60 5.77 0.39 0.96
CA PRO A 60 4.34 0.14 0.92
C PRO A 60 3.63 1.25 1.72
N GLN A 61 2.50 1.76 1.21
CA GLN A 61 1.62 2.59 2.03
C GLN A 61 1.08 1.74 3.19
N THR A 62 1.71 1.85 4.36
CA THR A 62 1.26 1.22 5.61
C THR A 62 0.06 1.95 6.20
N HIS A 63 -0.17 3.20 5.82
CA HIS A 63 -1.23 4.05 6.37
C HIS A 63 -2.64 3.59 5.95
N GLU A 64 -2.81 3.01 4.76
CA GLU A 64 -4.14 2.61 4.24
C GLU A 64 -4.40 1.10 4.30
N ARG A 65 -3.41 0.31 4.72
CA ARG A 65 -3.56 -1.14 4.91
C ARG A 65 -4.03 -1.47 6.33
N GLY A 66 -5.17 -0.88 6.70
CA GLY A 66 -6.07 -1.35 7.76
C GLY A 66 -5.47 -1.71 9.12
N ARG A 67 -5.20 -0.71 9.98
CA ARG A 67 -5.41 -0.80 11.44
C ARG A 67 -5.46 0.60 12.09
N GLY A 68 -6.39 1.43 11.64
CA GLY A 68 -6.61 2.77 12.21
C GLY A 68 -8.09 3.09 12.47
N ARG A 69 -8.98 2.09 12.43
CA ARG A 69 -10.43 2.29 12.56
C ARG A 69 -11.00 1.37 13.64
N THR A 70 -10.59 1.53 14.90
CA THR A 70 -11.19 0.70 15.95
C THR A 70 -11.41 1.48 17.25
N GLU A 71 -10.41 2.05 17.91
CA GLU A 71 -10.68 2.57 19.27
C GLU A 71 -11.45 3.89 19.35
N ARG A 72 -11.03 4.94 18.61
CA ARG A 72 -11.69 6.26 18.72
C ARG A 72 -13.11 6.29 18.18
N ILE A 73 -13.41 5.50 17.15
CA ILE A 73 -14.76 5.43 16.57
C ILE A 73 -15.66 4.55 17.46
N LEU A 74 -15.16 3.43 18.00
CA LEU A 74 -15.94 2.64 18.95
C LEU A 74 -16.24 3.43 20.24
N GLN A 75 -15.28 4.18 20.77
CA GLN A 75 -15.51 5.05 21.93
C GLN A 75 -16.49 6.18 21.63
N ALA A 76 -16.45 6.74 20.41
CA ALA A 76 -17.43 7.74 19.99
C ALA A 76 -18.83 7.13 19.84
N ASP A 77 -18.96 5.94 19.25
CA ASP A 77 -20.23 5.23 19.08
C ASP A 77 -20.83 4.86 20.45
N GLU A 78 -20.02 4.36 21.39
CA GLU A 78 -20.46 4.01 22.75
C GLU A 78 -20.97 5.25 23.51
N HIS A 79 -20.23 6.37 23.44
CA HIS A 79 -20.64 7.63 24.05
C HIS A 79 -21.91 8.21 23.40
N ILE A 80 -22.09 8.04 22.08
CA ILE A 80 -23.31 8.45 21.37
C ILE A 80 -24.51 7.59 21.84
N LEU A 81 -24.34 6.27 21.97
CA LEU A 81 -25.40 5.37 22.43
C LEU A 81 -25.85 5.70 23.86
N GLU A 82 -24.91 5.93 24.78
CA GLU A 82 -25.23 6.34 26.16
C GLU A 82 -26.01 7.66 26.20
N HIS A 83 -25.64 8.64 25.36
CA HIS A 83 -26.34 9.92 25.31
C HIS A 83 -27.74 9.79 24.69
N VAL A 84 -27.91 8.91 23.69
CA VAL A 84 -29.22 8.66 23.08
C VAL A 84 -30.15 7.96 24.08
N GLU A 85 -29.66 6.97 24.83
CA GLU A 85 -30.45 6.28 25.87
C GLU A 85 -30.87 7.24 27.00
N ASP A 86 -29.94 8.07 27.49
CA ASP A 86 -30.22 9.07 28.52
C ASP A 86 -31.23 10.14 28.03
N LEU A 87 -31.13 10.58 26.77
CA LEU A 87 -32.11 11.48 26.17
C LEU A 87 -33.49 10.81 26.00
N GLN A 88 -33.55 9.54 25.62
CA GLN A 88 -34.80 8.79 25.50
C GLN A 88 -35.50 8.64 26.86
N LEU A 89 -34.74 8.34 27.92
CA LEU A 89 -35.22 8.28 29.30
C LEU A 89 -35.73 9.64 29.79
N LYS A 90 -34.98 10.73 29.53
CA LYS A 90 -35.35 12.10 29.94
C LYS A 90 -36.57 12.64 29.20
N LEU A 91 -36.76 12.23 27.95
CA LEU A 91 -37.87 12.70 27.10
C LEU A 91 -39.10 11.77 27.14
N GLY A 92 -39.04 10.66 27.89
CA GLY A 92 -40.18 9.74 28.07
C GLY A 92 -40.55 8.93 26.82
N PHE A 93 -39.63 8.81 25.86
CA PHE A 93 -39.82 7.94 24.69
C PHE A 93 -39.43 6.51 25.06
N HIS A 94 -40.37 5.72 25.57
CA HIS A 94 -40.22 4.28 25.61
C HIS A 94 -40.53 3.71 24.22
N SER A 95 -39.56 3.02 23.61
CA SER A 95 -39.82 2.20 22.43
C SER A 95 -40.93 1.18 22.76
N LEU A 96 -41.95 1.10 21.89
CA LEU A 96 -43.01 0.09 21.92
C LEU A 96 -42.44 -1.32 21.70
#